data_AF-A0A3D3W2Z2-F1
#
_entry.id   AF-A0A3D3W2Z2-F1
#
_cell.length_a   1.000
_cell.length_b   1.000
_cell.length_c   1.000
_cell.angle_alpha   90.00
_cell.angle_beta   90.00
_cell.angle_gamma   90.00
#
_symmetry.space_group_name_H-M   'P 1'
#
loop_
_entity.id
_entity.type
_entity.pdbx_description
1 polymer ?
#
loop_
_entity_poly.entity_id
_entity_poly.type
_entity_poly.pdbx_seq_one_letter_code
_entity_poly.pdbx_strand_id
1 'polypeptide(L)'
;GAAVEATAGISAQWVWGSSAADGRVPASGESLLLRKTFRLPQEPLNAVVLLTCDNGFTLFVNGRRAEQGDDWSQPKVLSLQGQLKKGENTLSVIATNAGAGPNAAGFLLECRLVLKDGTRQVVTSDSSWEFTNSVPAVREGRLAAGKGPWQPVTVVPALAVWTDAVNQRGLPLLLQAATGDLRMVRASLLKNDFLMRSLGRPHREQIVSMRPDELTTLEAIDLSNGAVLAQALARGGQHLRNQFGADRDGLVRHVCRSAWSREPLPAERSAMLELLSAEPVSEEIEDVLWAVLMTPEFLLVR
;
A
#
# COMPACT_ATOMS: atom_id res chain seq x y z
N GLY A 1 0.08 4.95 35.75
CA GLY A 1 0.09 4.78 34.29
C GLY A 1 -0.22 6.12 33.69
N ALA A 2 0.73 6.75 33.02
CA ALA A 2 0.56 8.09 32.47
C ALA A 2 -0.28 8.01 31.20
N ALA A 3 -1.42 8.72 31.18
CA ALA A 3 -2.15 9.01 29.98
C ALA A 3 -1.24 9.87 29.07
N VAL A 4 -0.87 9.36 27.91
CA VAL A 4 -0.09 10.12 26.93
C VAL A 4 -1.07 11.03 26.20
N GLU A 5 -1.02 12.32 26.49
CA GLU A 5 -1.70 13.36 25.69
C GLU A 5 -1.31 13.20 24.23
N ALA A 6 -2.24 13.48 23.31
CA ALA A 6 -1.89 13.53 21.90
C ALA A 6 -0.90 14.67 21.67
N THR A 7 0.38 14.33 21.54
CA THR A 7 1.44 15.29 21.27
C THR A 7 1.17 15.99 19.93
N ALA A 8 1.21 17.32 19.93
CA ALA A 8 1.01 18.11 18.72
C ALA A 8 2.12 17.89 17.68
N GLY A 9 3.31 17.47 18.10
CA GLY A 9 4.47 17.22 17.25
C GLY A 9 4.91 15.75 17.21
N ILE A 10 5.97 15.48 16.46
CA ILE A 10 6.61 14.16 16.35
C ILE A 10 7.54 13.94 17.54
N SER A 11 7.37 12.80 18.21
CA SER A 11 8.24 12.32 19.30
C SER A 11 9.19 11.21 18.86
N ALA A 12 9.01 10.67 17.65
CA ALA A 12 9.88 9.65 17.10
C ALA A 12 11.33 10.13 16.88
N GLN A 13 12.28 9.23 17.13
CA GLN A 13 13.70 9.44 16.89
C GLN A 13 14.12 8.76 15.59
N TRP A 14 15.09 9.35 14.89
CA TRP A 14 15.71 8.70 13.74
C TRP A 14 16.62 7.57 14.20
N VAL A 15 16.49 6.40 13.60
CA VAL A 15 17.26 5.21 13.98
C VAL A 15 17.87 4.53 12.75
N TRP A 16 19.03 3.90 12.93
CA TRP A 16 19.69 3.06 11.92
C TRP A 16 20.47 1.91 12.57
N GLY A 17 21.19 1.13 11.76
CA GLY A 17 22.16 0.15 12.23
C GLY A 17 23.47 0.78 12.74
N SER A 18 24.34 -0.06 13.29
CA SER A 18 25.64 0.36 13.86
C SER A 18 26.63 0.95 12.86
N SER A 19 26.35 0.82 11.55
CA SER A 19 27.07 1.49 10.46
C SER A 19 26.97 3.01 10.52
N ALA A 20 25.91 3.55 11.14
CA ALA A 20 25.70 4.99 11.34
C ALA A 20 26.20 5.51 12.70
N ALA A 21 26.84 4.67 13.52
CA ALA A 21 27.32 5.05 14.84
C ALA A 21 28.52 6.00 14.77
N ASP A 22 28.66 6.84 15.80
CA ASP A 22 29.81 7.74 15.97
C ASP A 22 30.01 8.75 14.83
N GLY A 23 28.90 9.17 14.20
CA GLY A 23 28.93 10.10 13.07
C GLY A 23 29.40 9.48 11.75
N ARG A 24 29.52 8.15 11.69
CA ARG A 24 29.80 7.43 10.45
C ARG A 24 28.61 7.46 9.51
N VAL A 25 28.93 7.27 8.24
CA VAL A 25 27.98 7.29 7.15
C VAL A 25 27.87 5.88 6.58
N PRO A 26 26.67 5.26 6.57
CA PRO A 26 26.50 3.91 6.03
C PRO A 26 26.89 3.80 4.56
N ALA A 27 27.23 2.57 4.14
CA ALA A 27 27.54 2.31 2.75
C ALA A 27 26.27 2.43 1.88
N SER A 28 26.45 2.82 0.61
CA SER A 28 25.37 2.71 -0.37
C SER A 28 25.04 1.22 -0.61
N GLY A 29 23.75 0.95 -0.79
CA GLY A 29 23.19 -0.39 -0.98
C GLY A 29 22.96 -1.16 0.31
N GLU A 30 23.35 -0.61 1.47
CA GLU A 30 23.14 -1.26 2.76
C GLU A 30 21.64 -1.46 3.02
N SER A 31 21.26 -2.69 3.38
CA SER A 31 19.90 -3.00 3.82
C SER A 31 19.93 -3.71 5.15
N LEU A 32 19.01 -3.34 6.03
CA LEU A 32 18.85 -3.93 7.35
C LEU A 32 17.38 -4.18 7.66
N LEU A 33 17.13 -5.10 8.59
CA LEU A 33 15.81 -5.38 9.13
C LEU A 33 15.71 -4.76 10.52
N LEU A 34 14.85 -3.76 10.68
CA LEU A 34 14.46 -3.15 11.95
C LEU A 34 13.25 -3.88 12.52
N ARG A 35 13.17 -4.01 13.84
CA ARG A 35 12.03 -4.60 14.53
C ARG A 35 11.68 -3.87 15.81
N LYS A 36 10.38 -3.78 16.07
CA LYS A 36 9.81 -3.41 17.35
C LYS A 36 8.66 -4.33 17.70
N THR A 37 8.74 -4.91 18.89
CA THR A 37 7.63 -5.68 19.49
C THR A 37 7.01 -4.87 20.63
N PHE A 38 5.68 -4.86 20.69
CA PHE A 38 4.91 -4.16 21.70
C PHE A 38 3.60 -4.91 21.97
N ARG A 39 2.99 -4.65 23.13
CA ARG A 39 1.75 -5.30 23.53
C ARG A 39 0.61 -4.31 23.63
N LEU A 40 -0.55 -4.72 23.11
CA LEU A 40 -1.80 -3.99 23.22
C LEU A 40 -2.75 -4.73 24.18
N PRO A 41 -3.32 -4.06 25.19
CA PRO A 41 -4.25 -4.70 26.13
C PRO A 41 -5.57 -5.12 25.47
N GLN A 42 -5.90 -4.49 24.34
CA GLN A 42 -7.07 -4.77 23.51
C GLN A 42 -6.82 -4.36 22.06
N GLU A 43 -7.73 -4.71 21.17
CA GLU A 43 -7.66 -4.26 19.78
C GLU A 43 -7.81 -2.74 19.68
N PRO A 44 -7.01 -2.07 18.82
CA PRO A 44 -7.16 -0.64 18.59
C PRO A 44 -8.45 -0.36 17.82
N LEU A 45 -9.16 0.70 18.22
CA LEU A 45 -10.25 1.29 17.46
C LEU A 45 -9.70 2.01 16.21
N ASN A 46 -8.62 2.77 16.39
CA ASN A 46 -7.90 3.44 15.32
C ASN A 46 -6.38 3.23 15.50
N ALA A 47 -5.67 3.11 14.39
CA ALA A 47 -4.23 2.96 14.35
C ALA A 47 -3.70 3.65 13.10
N VAL A 48 -2.93 4.72 13.26
CA VAL A 48 -2.36 5.48 12.14
C VAL A 48 -0.86 5.54 12.32
N VAL A 49 -0.13 5.25 11.26
CA VAL A 49 1.33 5.33 11.26
C VAL A 49 1.81 6.34 10.24
N LEU A 50 2.77 7.18 10.67
CA LEU A 50 3.63 7.99 9.84
C LEU A 50 5.00 7.32 9.80
N LEU A 51 5.59 7.16 8.62
CA LEU A 51 6.96 6.68 8.50
C LEU A 51 7.67 7.23 7.27
N THR A 52 8.99 7.27 7.37
CA THR A 52 9.88 7.57 6.26
C THR A 52 11.25 6.93 6.50
N CYS A 53 12.03 6.77 5.45
CA CYS A 53 13.36 6.19 5.52
C CYS A 53 14.23 6.82 4.44
N ASP A 54 15.45 7.23 4.80
CA ASP A 54 16.47 7.61 3.83
C ASP A 54 17.34 6.38 3.52
N ASN A 55 17.19 5.71 2.36
CA ASN A 55 16.40 6.11 1.18
C ASN A 55 15.05 5.40 1.03
N GLY A 56 14.94 4.14 1.46
CA GLY A 56 13.74 3.35 1.20
C GLY A 56 13.39 2.40 2.32
N PHE A 57 12.11 2.04 2.38
CA PHE A 57 11.58 1.09 3.35
C PHE A 57 10.54 0.15 2.77
N THR A 58 10.36 -1.00 3.42
CA THR A 58 9.16 -1.83 3.33
C THR A 58 8.70 -2.17 4.74
N LEU A 59 7.50 -1.71 5.10
CA LEU A 59 6.87 -1.93 6.41
C LEU A 59 6.06 -3.23 6.39
N PHE A 60 6.23 -4.01 7.44
CA PHE A 60 5.46 -5.19 7.74
C PHE A 60 4.84 -5.07 9.14
N VAL A 61 3.55 -5.40 9.23
CA VAL A 61 2.81 -5.51 10.49
C VAL A 61 2.45 -6.96 10.70
N ASN A 62 2.92 -7.54 11.81
CA ASN A 62 2.69 -8.96 12.13
C ASN A 62 3.08 -9.91 10.97
N GLY A 63 4.17 -9.57 10.26
CA GLY A 63 4.73 -10.34 9.14
C GLY A 63 4.06 -10.12 7.78
N ARG A 64 3.01 -9.29 7.69
CA ARG A 64 2.34 -8.94 6.41
C ARG A 64 2.74 -7.54 5.97
N ARG A 65 3.03 -7.36 4.68
CA ARG A 65 3.40 -6.06 4.12
C ARG A 65 2.24 -5.08 4.25
N ALA A 66 2.53 -3.92 4.81
CA ALA A 66 1.58 -2.82 4.97
C ALA A 66 1.84 -1.69 3.97
N GLU A 67 3.10 -1.33 3.75
CA GLU A 67 3.49 -0.23 2.85
C GLU A 67 4.94 -0.35 2.40
N GLN A 68 5.31 0.32 1.31
CA GLN A 68 6.69 0.54 0.89
C GLN A 68 6.90 1.96 0.37
N GLY A 69 8.15 2.42 0.40
CA GLY A 69 8.53 3.71 -0.15
C GLY A 69 10.02 3.79 -0.43
N ASP A 70 10.41 4.67 -1.34
CA ASP A 70 11.78 4.86 -1.85
C ASP A 70 12.18 6.34 -1.96
N ASP A 71 11.35 7.25 -1.44
CA ASP A 71 11.60 8.68 -1.38
C ASP A 71 11.37 9.21 0.03
N TRP A 72 12.45 9.47 0.76
CA TRP A 72 12.41 9.98 2.13
C TRP A 72 11.71 11.33 2.26
N SER A 73 11.71 12.12 1.19
CA SER A 73 11.10 13.44 1.15
C SER A 73 9.57 13.37 1.08
N GLN A 74 9.01 12.18 0.83
CA GLN A 74 7.58 11.91 0.84
C GLN A 74 7.20 10.92 1.95
N PRO A 75 7.19 11.34 3.22
CA PRO A 75 6.73 10.50 4.32
C PRO A 75 5.36 9.89 4.04
N LYS A 76 5.18 8.62 4.37
CA LYS A 76 3.91 7.90 4.18
C LYS A 76 3.09 7.95 5.46
N VAL A 77 1.78 8.18 5.31
CA VAL A 77 0.80 8.07 6.38
C VAL A 77 -0.28 7.08 5.96
N LEU A 78 -0.58 6.09 6.79
CA LEU A 78 -1.59 5.08 6.50
C LEU A 78 -2.27 4.54 7.75
N SER A 79 -3.46 3.94 7.55
CA SER A 79 -4.15 3.16 8.60
C SER A 79 -3.51 1.79 8.76
N LEU A 80 -3.30 1.38 10.01
CA LEU A 80 -3.00 0.00 10.40
C LEU A 80 -4.24 -0.71 11.00
N GLN A 81 -5.42 -0.13 10.85
CA GLN A 81 -6.67 -0.74 11.32
C GLN A 81 -6.84 -2.14 10.71
N GLY A 82 -7.21 -3.12 11.55
CA GLY A 82 -7.34 -4.52 11.15
C GLY A 82 -6.02 -5.29 10.98
N GLN A 83 -4.86 -4.62 11.06
CA GLN A 83 -3.54 -5.26 10.98
C GLN A 83 -2.94 -5.54 12.37
N LEU A 84 -3.40 -4.82 13.40
CA LEU A 84 -3.00 -4.97 14.79
C LEU A 84 -4.02 -5.79 15.58
N LYS A 85 -3.55 -6.51 16.60
CA LYS A 85 -4.37 -7.41 17.44
C LYS A 85 -4.17 -7.16 18.93
N LYS A 86 -5.09 -7.64 19.77
CA LYS A 86 -4.85 -7.76 21.22
C LYS A 86 -3.64 -8.66 21.47
N GLY A 87 -2.83 -8.31 22.46
CA GLY A 87 -1.60 -9.02 22.81
C GLY A 87 -0.39 -8.50 22.04
N GLU A 88 0.51 -9.39 21.66
CA GLU A 88 1.78 -9.04 21.05
C GLU A 88 1.64 -8.69 19.56
N ASN A 89 2.24 -7.57 19.18
CA ASN A 89 2.35 -7.10 17.81
C ASN A 89 3.80 -6.78 17.48
N THR A 90 4.15 -6.98 16.21
CA THR A 90 5.48 -6.68 15.71
C THR A 90 5.40 -5.76 14.50
N LEU A 91 6.11 -4.63 14.57
CA LEU A 91 6.47 -3.85 13.39
C LEU A 91 7.85 -4.30 12.93
N SER A 92 7.96 -4.62 11.65
CA SER A 92 9.23 -4.96 11.01
C SER A 92 9.42 -4.11 9.79
N VAL A 93 10.62 -3.58 9.59
CA VAL A 93 10.93 -2.70 8.47
C VAL A 93 12.21 -3.14 7.82
N ILE A 94 12.13 -3.50 6.54
CA ILE A 94 13.34 -3.59 5.70
C ILE A 94 13.66 -2.15 5.34
N ALA A 95 14.79 -1.64 5.79
CA ALA A 95 15.26 -0.30 5.51
C ALA A 95 16.50 -0.39 4.61
N THR A 96 16.56 0.43 3.57
CA THR A 96 17.62 0.41 2.56
C THR A 96 18.20 1.80 2.38
N ASN A 97 19.51 1.91 2.55
CA ASN A 97 20.28 3.06 2.16
C ASN A 97 20.76 2.89 0.70
N ALA A 98 20.29 3.74 -0.21
CA ALA A 98 20.59 3.71 -1.64
C ALA A 98 21.54 4.86 -2.03
N GLY A 99 21.71 5.12 -3.33
CA GLY A 99 22.55 6.21 -3.85
C GLY A 99 23.85 5.74 -4.50
N ALA A 100 24.68 6.69 -4.97
CA ALA A 100 25.90 6.38 -5.72
C ALA A 100 27.16 6.22 -4.83
N GLY A 101 27.05 6.51 -3.53
CA GLY A 101 28.15 6.44 -2.56
C GLY A 101 27.64 6.58 -1.14
N PRO A 102 28.52 6.50 -0.12
CA PRO A 102 28.12 6.64 1.29
C PRO A 102 27.37 7.95 1.54
N ASN A 103 26.20 7.84 2.15
CA ASN A 103 25.27 8.93 2.46
C ASN A 103 24.54 8.66 3.79
N ALA A 104 23.99 9.72 4.38
CA ALA A 104 23.28 9.62 5.65
C ALA A 104 22.06 8.69 5.50
N ALA A 105 21.88 7.80 6.46
CA ALA A 105 20.73 6.88 6.48
C ALA A 105 20.00 7.01 7.81
N GLY A 106 18.69 6.89 7.74
CA GLY A 106 17.86 7.01 8.93
C GLY A 106 16.43 6.59 8.64
N PHE A 107 15.84 5.91 9.61
CA PHE A 107 14.44 5.51 9.61
C PHE A 107 13.70 6.22 10.74
N LEU A 108 12.49 6.71 10.45
CA LEU A 108 11.60 7.31 11.42
C LEU A 108 10.20 6.70 11.30
N LEU A 109 9.59 6.36 12.43
CA LEU A 109 8.21 5.89 12.50
C LEU A 109 7.52 6.43 13.75
N GLU A 110 6.31 6.96 13.57
CA GLU A 110 5.39 7.28 14.66
C GLU A 110 4.02 6.67 14.40
N CYS A 111 3.61 5.75 15.27
CA CYS A 111 2.30 5.11 15.23
C CYS A 111 1.43 5.60 16.40
N ARG A 112 0.32 6.26 16.10
CA ARG A 112 -0.66 6.76 17.06
C ARG A 112 -1.89 5.86 17.08
N LEU A 113 -2.21 5.35 18.26
CA LEU A 113 -3.23 4.35 18.51
C LEU A 113 -4.30 4.93 19.43
N VAL A 114 -5.56 4.61 19.13
CA VAL A 114 -6.69 4.80 20.03
C VAL A 114 -7.33 3.44 20.26
N LEU A 115 -7.39 3.01 21.52
CA LEU A 115 -7.99 1.74 21.90
C LEU A 115 -9.53 1.87 22.06
N LYS A 116 -10.24 0.74 22.15
CA LYS A 116 -11.71 0.72 22.27
C LYS A 116 -12.24 1.40 23.54
N ASP A 117 -11.44 1.49 24.59
CA ASP A 117 -11.76 2.22 25.83
C ASP A 117 -11.40 3.72 25.77
N GLY A 118 -10.94 4.21 24.62
CA GLY A 118 -10.49 5.59 24.42
C GLY A 118 -9.04 5.86 24.84
N THR A 119 -8.33 4.87 25.42
CA THR A 119 -6.92 5.01 25.78
C THR A 119 -6.09 5.30 24.54
N ARG A 120 -5.22 6.30 24.64
CA ARG A 120 -4.25 6.65 23.59
C ARG A 120 -2.90 6.04 23.89
N GLN A 121 -2.26 5.51 22.86
CA GLN A 121 -0.91 4.95 22.94
C GLN A 121 -0.12 5.40 21.71
N VAL A 122 1.16 5.72 21.90
CA VAL A 122 2.07 6.05 20.80
C VAL A 122 3.20 5.04 20.80
N VAL A 123 3.53 4.53 19.61
CA VAL A 123 4.68 3.64 19.37
C VAL A 123 5.60 4.35 18.39
N THR A 124 6.81 4.68 18.84
CA THR A 124 7.80 5.46 18.10
C THR A 124 9.01 4.62 17.71
N SER A 125 9.74 5.04 16.67
CA SER A 125 11.15 4.70 16.51
C SER A 125 11.97 5.37 17.60
N ASP A 126 12.79 4.60 18.31
CA ASP A 126 13.64 5.03 19.42
C ASP A 126 14.69 3.95 19.73
N SER A 127 15.49 4.16 20.77
CA SER A 127 16.55 3.24 21.21
C SER A 127 16.08 1.84 21.65
N SER A 128 14.77 1.63 21.80
CA SER A 128 14.20 0.32 22.15
C SER A 128 13.89 -0.56 20.93
N TRP A 129 14.23 -0.10 19.72
CA TRP A 129 14.24 -0.91 18.51
C TRP A 129 15.51 -1.74 18.42
N GLU A 130 15.42 -2.81 17.63
CA GLU A 130 16.52 -3.71 17.34
C GLU A 130 16.66 -3.89 15.82
N PHE A 131 17.86 -4.21 15.36
CA PHE A 131 18.14 -4.45 13.95
C PHE A 131 18.96 -5.72 13.73
N THR A 132 18.92 -6.22 12.50
CA THR A 132 19.86 -7.22 11.99
C THR A 132 20.20 -6.91 10.53
N ASN A 133 21.44 -7.21 10.13
CA ASN A 133 21.88 -7.10 8.73
C ASN A 133 21.41 -8.30 7.88
N SER A 134 20.84 -9.33 8.51
CA SER A 134 20.26 -10.48 7.82
C SER A 134 18.83 -10.18 7.37
N VAL A 135 18.70 -9.51 6.22
CA VAL A 135 17.40 -9.21 5.60
C VAL A 135 16.82 -10.50 4.99
N PRO A 136 15.67 -10.99 5.46
CA PRO A 136 15.06 -12.21 4.93
C PRO A 136 14.31 -11.94 3.62
N ALA A 137 14.08 -13.00 2.85
CA ALA A 137 13.26 -12.91 1.63
C ALA A 137 11.80 -12.57 1.95
N VAL A 138 11.20 -11.76 1.08
CA VAL A 138 9.76 -11.46 1.09
C VAL A 138 9.10 -12.31 0.01
N ARG A 139 8.07 -13.08 0.38
CA ARG A 139 7.30 -13.90 -0.57
C ARG A 139 5.82 -13.58 -0.42
N GLU A 140 5.16 -13.22 -1.52
CA GLU A 140 3.72 -12.92 -1.53
C GLU A 140 3.31 -11.89 -0.46
N GLY A 141 4.15 -10.86 -0.26
CA GLY A 141 3.92 -9.82 0.76
C GLY A 141 4.08 -10.29 2.20
N ARG A 142 4.63 -11.49 2.45
CA ARG A 142 4.96 -12.00 3.78
C ARG A 142 6.46 -11.97 4.03
N LEU A 143 6.84 -11.45 5.20
CA LEU A 143 8.22 -11.44 5.68
C LEU A 143 8.51 -12.78 6.38
N ALA A 144 9.54 -13.49 5.94
CA ALA A 144 10.03 -14.64 6.69
C ALA A 144 10.64 -14.20 8.03
N ALA A 145 10.69 -15.09 9.02
CA ALA A 145 11.23 -14.76 10.34
C ALA A 145 12.68 -14.27 10.23
N GLY A 146 12.94 -13.05 10.69
CA GLY A 146 14.29 -12.48 10.74
C GLY A 146 15.21 -13.31 11.63
N LYS A 147 16.37 -13.70 11.11
CA LYS A 147 17.37 -14.47 11.84
C LYS A 147 18.33 -13.53 12.56
N GLY A 148 18.70 -13.90 13.79
CA GLY A 148 19.68 -13.15 14.57
C GLY A 148 21.11 -13.29 14.05
N PRO A 149 22.07 -12.58 14.65
CA PRO A 149 21.92 -11.83 15.90
C PRO A 149 21.13 -10.52 15.71
N TRP A 150 20.24 -10.23 16.67
CA TRP A 150 19.57 -8.94 16.79
C TRP A 150 20.43 -8.03 17.67
N GLN A 151 20.58 -6.78 17.26
CA GLN A 151 21.41 -5.77 17.93
C GLN A 151 20.56 -4.53 18.22
N PRO A 152 20.86 -3.75 19.27
CA PRO A 152 20.18 -2.48 19.50
C PRO A 152 20.45 -1.50 18.35
N VAL A 153 19.44 -0.71 17.97
CA VAL A 153 19.63 0.33 16.96
C VAL A 153 20.55 1.45 17.45
N THR A 154 21.12 2.18 16.50
CA THR A 154 21.77 3.47 16.76
C THR A 154 20.76 4.59 16.54
N VAL A 155 20.58 5.45 17.53
CA VAL A 155 19.82 6.71 17.35
C VAL A 155 20.71 7.69 16.61
N VAL A 156 20.26 8.16 15.46
CA VAL A 156 21.02 9.08 14.61
C VAL A 156 20.48 10.51 14.75
N PRO A 157 21.35 11.55 14.69
CA PRO A 157 20.89 12.93 14.69
C PRO A 157 19.98 13.23 13.50
N ALA A 158 18.87 13.94 13.74
CA ALA A 158 17.98 14.35 12.68
C ALA A 158 18.64 15.44 11.81
N LEU A 159 18.69 15.22 10.49
CA LEU A 159 19.05 16.28 9.55
C LEU A 159 17.90 17.30 9.44
N ALA A 160 18.23 18.56 9.15
CA ALA A 160 17.23 19.61 8.98
C ALA A 160 16.23 19.27 7.86
N VAL A 161 16.72 18.82 6.70
CA VAL A 161 15.88 18.44 5.55
C VAL A 161 14.92 17.28 5.86
N TRP A 162 15.37 16.33 6.68
CA TRP A 162 14.55 15.23 7.16
C TRP A 162 13.44 15.71 8.10
N THR A 163 13.81 16.59 9.04
CA THR A 163 12.90 17.21 9.99
C THR A 163 11.83 18.03 9.27
N ASP A 164 12.22 18.81 8.27
CA ASP A 164 11.32 19.61 7.45
C ASP A 164 10.35 18.74 6.66
N ALA A 165 10.82 17.68 6.01
CA ALA A 165 9.96 16.76 5.26
C ALA A 165 8.89 16.12 6.18
N VAL A 166 9.32 15.63 7.34
CA VAL A 166 8.42 15.03 8.34
C VAL A 166 7.42 16.06 8.87
N ASN A 167 7.86 17.26 9.26
CA ASN A 167 6.98 18.26 9.87
C ASN A 167 6.04 18.93 8.87
N GLN A 168 6.49 19.20 7.64
CA GLN A 168 5.68 19.91 6.65
C GLN A 168 4.73 18.99 5.89
N ARG A 169 5.13 17.74 5.62
CA ARG A 169 4.37 16.80 4.79
C ARG A 169 3.77 15.65 5.59
N GLY A 170 4.50 15.11 6.56
CA GLY A 170 4.07 13.96 7.35
C GLY A 170 3.12 14.30 8.50
N LEU A 171 3.51 15.23 9.37
CA LEU A 171 2.77 15.56 10.59
C LEU A 171 1.33 16.04 10.33
N PRO A 172 1.04 16.95 9.36
CA PRO A 172 -0.33 17.36 9.09
C PRO A 172 -1.23 16.19 8.67
N LEU A 173 -0.70 15.29 7.83
CA LEU A 173 -1.41 14.08 7.40
C LEU A 173 -1.62 13.12 8.57
N LEU A 174 -0.63 12.93 9.44
CA LEU A 174 -0.76 12.10 10.64
C LEU A 174 -1.85 12.64 11.59
N LEU A 175 -1.88 13.94 11.82
CA LEU A 175 -2.87 14.58 12.69
C LEU A 175 -4.28 14.47 12.09
N GLN A 176 -4.44 14.71 10.80
CA GLN A 176 -5.71 14.52 10.09
C GLN A 176 -6.19 13.06 10.15
N ALA A 177 -5.26 12.12 9.95
CA ALA A 177 -5.57 10.70 9.98
C ALA A 177 -5.94 10.21 11.39
N ALA A 178 -5.26 10.70 12.41
CA ALA A 178 -5.46 10.31 13.81
C ALA A 178 -6.83 10.72 14.37
N THR A 179 -7.44 11.79 13.85
CA THR A 179 -8.81 12.21 14.22
C THR A 179 -9.91 11.34 13.60
N GLY A 180 -9.55 10.30 12.85
CA GLY A 180 -10.50 9.43 12.15
C GLY A 180 -10.89 9.94 10.77
N ASP A 181 -10.32 11.08 10.34
CA ASP A 181 -10.46 11.63 8.98
C ASP A 181 -9.32 11.14 8.07
N LEU A 182 -8.92 9.87 8.22
CA LEU A 182 -8.42 9.15 7.06
C LEU A 182 -9.60 9.08 6.12
N ARG A 183 -9.72 10.09 5.25
CA ARG A 183 -10.61 10.04 4.11
C ARG A 183 -10.46 8.64 3.54
N MET A 184 -11.49 7.81 3.66
CA MET A 184 -11.77 6.84 2.62
C MET A 184 -11.49 7.63 1.35
N VAL A 185 -10.58 7.14 0.51
CA VAL A 185 -10.42 7.69 -0.82
C VAL A 185 -11.78 7.47 -1.47
N ARG A 186 -12.69 8.44 -1.27
CA ARG A 186 -14.00 8.42 -1.87
C ARG A 186 -13.65 8.42 -3.34
N ALA A 187 -14.24 7.53 -4.11
CA ALA A 187 -14.10 7.57 -5.57
C ALA A 187 -14.40 8.98 -6.14
N SER A 188 -15.11 9.82 -5.38
CA SER A 188 -15.36 11.24 -5.63
C SER A 188 -14.16 12.19 -5.51
N LEU A 189 -13.04 11.81 -4.88
CA LEU A 189 -11.85 12.65 -4.67
C LEU A 189 -10.63 12.21 -5.49
N LEU A 190 -10.73 11.09 -6.23
CA LEU A 190 -9.73 10.67 -7.20
C LEU A 190 -9.79 11.62 -8.41
N LYS A 191 -8.63 12.14 -8.84
CA LYS A 191 -8.53 12.84 -10.13
C LYS A 191 -8.93 11.85 -11.23
N ASN A 192 -9.89 12.22 -12.09
CA ASN A 192 -10.24 11.41 -13.24
C ASN A 192 -8.98 11.24 -14.11
N ASP A 193 -8.57 10.01 -14.35
CA ASP A 193 -7.50 9.72 -15.29
C ASP A 193 -7.95 10.04 -16.73
N PHE A 194 -7.03 9.95 -17.69
CA PHE A 194 -7.33 10.25 -19.10
C PHE A 194 -8.43 9.34 -19.65
N LEU A 195 -8.41 8.05 -19.31
CA LEU A 195 -9.40 7.08 -19.78
C LEU A 195 -10.80 7.38 -19.22
N MET A 196 -10.91 7.74 -17.94
CA MET A 196 -12.17 8.19 -17.34
C MET A 196 -12.72 9.44 -18.01
N ARG A 197 -11.84 10.40 -18.35
CA ARG A 197 -12.23 11.62 -19.07
C ARG A 197 -12.69 11.32 -20.50
N SER A 198 -11.98 10.42 -21.19
CA SER A 198 -12.38 9.96 -22.51
C SER A 198 -13.74 9.30 -22.46
N LEU A 199 -14.01 8.37 -21.53
CA LEU A 199 -15.27 7.63 -21.34
C LEU A 199 -16.43 8.45 -20.75
N GLY A 200 -16.47 9.76 -21.04
CA GLY A 200 -17.61 10.60 -20.66
C GLY A 200 -17.75 10.86 -19.17
N ARG A 201 -16.69 10.68 -18.35
CA ARG A 201 -16.64 11.20 -16.98
C ARG A 201 -15.91 12.55 -16.95
N PRO A 202 -16.62 13.67 -17.13
CA PRO A 202 -16.02 14.98 -17.02
C PRO A 202 -15.52 15.25 -15.60
N HIS A 203 -14.74 16.31 -15.46
CA HIS A 203 -14.31 16.81 -14.16
C HIS A 203 -15.52 17.00 -13.24
N ARG A 204 -15.40 16.60 -11.97
CA ARG A 204 -16.55 16.57 -11.04
C ARG A 204 -17.12 17.96 -10.69
N GLU A 205 -16.49 19.04 -11.16
CA GLU A 205 -17.03 20.40 -11.15
C GLU A 205 -18.01 20.71 -12.31
N GLN A 206 -18.09 19.83 -13.32
CA GLN A 206 -19.01 19.96 -14.44
C GLN A 206 -20.24 19.09 -14.22
N ILE A 207 -21.40 19.75 -14.16
CA ILE A 207 -22.71 19.08 -14.14
C ILE A 207 -23.10 18.82 -15.59
N VAL A 208 -23.23 17.54 -15.97
CA VAL A 208 -23.77 17.16 -17.26
C VAL A 208 -25.17 16.61 -17.05
N SER A 209 -26.15 17.29 -17.65
CA SER A 209 -27.57 16.97 -17.51
C SER A 209 -28.05 15.86 -18.45
N MET A 210 -27.19 15.38 -19.36
CA MET A 210 -27.50 14.30 -20.30
C MET A 210 -26.40 13.24 -20.26
N ARG A 211 -26.80 11.97 -20.26
CA ARG A 211 -25.90 10.87 -20.60
C ARG A 211 -26.26 10.47 -22.02
N PRO A 212 -25.41 10.75 -23.02
CA PRO A 212 -25.63 10.24 -24.37
C PRO A 212 -25.63 8.71 -24.34
N ASP A 213 -26.59 8.09 -25.05
CA ASP A 213 -26.67 6.63 -25.17
C ASP A 213 -25.72 6.08 -26.25
N GLU A 214 -25.07 6.96 -27.01
CA GLU A 214 -24.12 6.63 -28.08
C GLU A 214 -22.70 7.05 -27.70
N LEU A 215 -21.73 6.16 -27.96
CA LEU A 215 -20.30 6.44 -27.79
C LEU A 215 -19.84 7.48 -28.83
N THR A 216 -19.06 8.45 -28.37
CA THR A 216 -18.36 9.38 -29.26
C THR A 216 -17.25 8.65 -30.03
N THR A 217 -16.85 9.19 -31.19
CA THR A 217 -15.77 8.60 -32.01
C THR A 217 -14.45 8.52 -31.25
N LEU A 218 -14.14 9.49 -30.38
CA LEU A 218 -12.94 9.47 -29.54
C LEU A 218 -13.00 8.37 -28.48
N GLU A 219 -14.16 8.19 -27.83
CA GLU A 219 -14.40 7.09 -26.89
C GLU A 219 -14.26 5.72 -27.54
N ALA A 220 -14.81 5.56 -28.75
CA ALA A 220 -14.70 4.32 -29.51
C ALA A 220 -13.24 4.01 -29.88
N ILE A 221 -12.42 5.01 -30.23
CA ILE A 221 -11.00 4.83 -30.53
C ILE A 221 -10.22 4.44 -29.26
N ASP A 222 -10.48 5.11 -28.13
CA ASP A 222 -9.79 4.83 -26.87
C ASP A 222 -10.18 3.45 -26.30
N LEU A 223 -11.42 3.00 -26.49
CA LEU A 223 -11.87 1.64 -26.13
C LEU A 223 -11.32 0.56 -27.05
N SER A 224 -11.17 0.85 -28.34
CA SER A 224 -10.70 -0.14 -29.32
C SER A 224 -9.19 -0.32 -29.28
N ASN A 225 -8.41 0.77 -29.18
CA ASN A 225 -6.97 0.77 -29.42
C ASN A 225 -6.15 1.58 -28.40
N GLY A 226 -6.75 2.00 -27.28
CA GLY A 226 -6.08 2.81 -26.28
C GLY A 226 -5.02 2.04 -25.49
N ALA A 227 -3.75 2.48 -25.56
CA ALA A 227 -2.63 1.86 -24.82
C ALA A 227 -2.86 1.82 -23.29
N VAL A 228 -3.64 2.76 -22.75
CA VAL A 228 -3.98 2.82 -21.32
C VAL A 228 -4.86 1.64 -20.92
N LEU A 229 -5.89 1.35 -21.72
CA LEU A 229 -6.81 0.22 -21.47
C LEU A 229 -6.07 -1.10 -21.62
N ALA A 230 -5.29 -1.27 -22.70
CA ALA A 230 -4.47 -2.47 -22.91
C ALA A 230 -3.51 -2.72 -21.74
N GLN A 231 -2.77 -1.71 -21.28
CA GLN A 231 -1.89 -1.86 -20.12
C GLN A 231 -2.64 -2.18 -18.82
N ALA A 232 -3.87 -1.67 -18.66
CA ALA A 232 -4.70 -2.00 -17.51
C ALA A 232 -5.16 -3.46 -17.54
N LEU A 233 -5.56 -3.96 -18.71
CA LEU A 233 -5.95 -5.36 -18.91
C LEU A 233 -4.77 -6.30 -18.72
N ALA A 234 -3.61 -6.01 -19.31
CA ALA A 234 -2.39 -6.79 -19.11
C ALA A 234 -1.99 -6.92 -17.62
N ARG A 235 -2.02 -5.80 -16.88
CA ARG A 235 -1.78 -5.81 -15.42
C ARG A 235 -2.83 -6.64 -14.67
N GLY A 236 -4.10 -6.51 -15.05
CA GLY A 236 -5.21 -7.27 -14.50
C GLY A 236 -5.07 -8.77 -14.73
N GLY A 237 -4.76 -9.18 -15.97
CA GLY A 237 -4.52 -10.57 -16.35
C GLY A 237 -3.37 -11.20 -15.56
N GLN A 238 -2.24 -10.48 -15.44
CA GLN A 238 -1.11 -10.95 -14.62
C GLN A 238 -1.48 -11.09 -13.14
N HIS A 239 -2.24 -10.14 -12.58
CA HIS A 239 -2.69 -10.21 -11.19
C HIS A 239 -3.60 -11.42 -10.95
N LEU A 240 -4.58 -11.63 -11.81
CA LEU A 240 -5.54 -12.74 -11.70
C LEU A 240 -4.85 -14.09 -11.94
N ARG A 241 -3.90 -14.19 -12.86
CA ARG A 241 -3.08 -15.40 -13.02
C ARG A 241 -2.35 -15.76 -11.74
N ASN A 242 -1.68 -14.80 -11.11
CA ASN A 242 -0.96 -15.02 -9.86
C ASN A 242 -1.89 -15.44 -8.71
N GLN A 243 -3.14 -14.98 -8.73
CA GLN A 243 -4.12 -15.28 -7.70
C GLN A 243 -4.76 -16.66 -7.86
N PHE A 244 -5.18 -17.02 -9.08
CA PHE A 244 -5.99 -18.22 -9.33
C PHE A 244 -5.18 -19.40 -9.89
N GLY A 245 -4.01 -19.17 -10.46
CA GLY A 245 -3.19 -20.23 -11.05
C GLY A 245 -4.00 -21.07 -12.05
N ALA A 246 -4.08 -22.38 -11.82
CA ALA A 246 -4.83 -23.32 -12.66
C ALA A 246 -6.35 -23.41 -12.33
N ASP A 247 -6.85 -22.69 -11.32
CA ASP A 247 -8.29 -22.69 -10.97
C ASP A 247 -9.10 -21.78 -11.92
N ARG A 248 -9.40 -22.30 -13.10
CA ARG A 248 -10.16 -21.61 -14.16
C ARG A 248 -11.60 -21.31 -13.73
N ASP A 249 -12.20 -22.22 -12.98
CA ASP A 249 -13.57 -22.10 -12.50
C ASP A 249 -13.72 -21.06 -11.39
N GLY A 250 -12.74 -20.99 -10.48
CA GLY A 250 -12.63 -19.91 -9.51
C GLY A 250 -12.44 -18.56 -10.19
N LEU A 251 -11.57 -18.49 -11.20
CA LEU A 251 -11.31 -17.29 -11.99
C LEU A 251 -12.59 -16.77 -12.67
N VAL A 252 -13.29 -17.62 -13.42
CA VAL A 252 -14.51 -17.24 -14.15
C VAL A 252 -15.60 -16.71 -13.20
N ARG A 253 -15.82 -17.38 -12.07
CA ARG A 253 -16.76 -16.91 -11.05
C ARG A 253 -16.34 -15.58 -10.43
N HIS A 254 -15.05 -15.39 -10.18
CA HIS A 254 -14.53 -14.13 -9.67
C HIS A 254 -14.77 -12.99 -10.67
N VAL A 255 -14.45 -13.19 -11.95
CA VAL A 255 -14.66 -12.19 -13.00
C VAL A 255 -16.14 -11.82 -13.12
N CYS A 256 -17.05 -12.79 -13.19
CA CYS A 256 -18.48 -12.52 -13.32
C CYS A 256 -19.08 -11.82 -12.09
N ARG A 257 -18.67 -12.23 -10.88
CA ARG A 257 -19.10 -11.55 -9.65
C ARG A 257 -18.56 -10.12 -9.56
N SER A 258 -17.35 -9.89 -10.04
CA SER A 258 -16.74 -8.55 -10.02
C SER A 258 -17.33 -7.63 -11.09
N ALA A 259 -17.59 -8.15 -12.29
CA ALA A 259 -18.08 -7.37 -13.42
C ALA A 259 -19.61 -7.19 -13.41
N TRP A 260 -20.35 -8.25 -13.10
CA TRP A 260 -21.81 -8.29 -13.20
C TRP A 260 -22.52 -8.49 -11.85
N SER A 261 -21.78 -8.58 -10.74
CA SER A 261 -22.34 -8.78 -9.39
C SER A 261 -23.21 -10.04 -9.24
N ARG A 262 -23.00 -11.06 -10.08
CA ARG A 262 -23.73 -12.34 -10.06
C ARG A 262 -22.86 -13.53 -10.47
N GLU A 263 -23.37 -14.74 -10.25
CA GLU A 263 -22.78 -15.96 -10.81
C GLU A 263 -22.88 -16.00 -12.34
N PRO A 264 -21.93 -16.63 -13.03
CA PRO A 264 -22.04 -16.90 -14.45
C PRO A 264 -23.20 -17.87 -14.73
N LEU A 265 -23.94 -17.60 -15.80
CA LEU A 265 -24.88 -18.57 -16.35
C LEU A 265 -24.10 -19.73 -16.99
N PRO A 266 -24.70 -20.93 -17.14
CA PRO A 266 -24.00 -22.08 -17.70
C PRO A 266 -23.38 -21.84 -19.08
N ALA A 267 -24.06 -21.07 -19.94
CA ALA A 267 -23.56 -20.72 -21.27
C ALA A 267 -22.37 -19.75 -21.21
N GLU A 268 -22.44 -18.72 -20.36
CA GLU A 268 -21.36 -17.73 -20.15
C GLU A 268 -20.12 -18.42 -19.59
N ARG A 269 -20.31 -19.30 -18.59
CA ARG A 269 -19.24 -20.10 -18.02
C ARG A 269 -18.55 -20.96 -19.08
N SER A 270 -19.33 -21.63 -19.93
CA SER A 270 -18.77 -22.49 -20.99
C SER A 270 -17.93 -21.66 -21.97
N ALA A 271 -18.47 -20.54 -22.46
CA ALA A 271 -17.78 -19.68 -23.41
C ALA A 271 -16.47 -19.10 -22.82
N MET A 272 -16.47 -18.67 -21.56
CA MET A 272 -15.26 -18.16 -20.92
C MET A 272 -14.21 -19.25 -20.67
N LEU A 273 -14.64 -20.47 -20.35
CA LEU A 273 -13.71 -21.59 -20.16
C LEU A 273 -13.11 -22.09 -21.48
N GLU A 274 -13.80 -21.91 -22.61
CA GLU A 274 -13.26 -22.21 -23.95
C GLU A 274 -12.09 -21.29 -24.33
N LEU A 275 -12.09 -20.05 -23.83
CA LEU A 275 -11.01 -19.08 -24.03
C LEU A 275 -9.79 -19.34 -23.15
N LEU A 276 -9.90 -20.24 -22.16
CA LEU A 276 -8.87 -20.48 -21.15
C LEU A 276 -8.27 -21.88 -21.28
N SER A 277 -6.97 -21.97 -21.57
CA SER A 277 -6.23 -23.22 -21.49
C SER A 277 -6.26 -23.84 -20.08
N ALA A 278 -5.87 -25.11 -19.91
CA ALA A 278 -5.88 -25.80 -18.61
C ALA A 278 -5.06 -25.07 -17.53
N GLU A 279 -4.01 -24.37 -17.95
CA GLU A 279 -3.23 -23.47 -17.11
C GLU A 279 -3.19 -22.08 -17.75
N PRO A 280 -4.19 -21.23 -17.48
CA PRO A 280 -4.37 -19.99 -18.23
C PRO A 280 -3.15 -19.08 -18.17
N VAL A 281 -2.69 -18.56 -19.30
CA VAL A 281 -1.64 -17.53 -19.30
C VAL A 281 -2.23 -16.13 -19.14
N SER A 282 -1.39 -15.13 -18.84
CA SER A 282 -1.86 -13.76 -18.60
C SER A 282 -2.63 -13.18 -19.79
N GLU A 283 -2.20 -13.51 -21.01
CA GLU A 283 -2.81 -13.05 -22.26
C GLU A 283 -4.23 -13.62 -22.44
N GLU A 284 -4.45 -14.90 -22.15
CA GLU A 284 -5.78 -15.53 -22.24
C GLU A 284 -6.76 -14.91 -21.24
N ILE A 285 -6.27 -14.52 -20.05
CA ILE A 285 -7.09 -13.83 -19.05
C ILE A 285 -7.40 -12.40 -19.48
N GLU A 286 -6.43 -11.71 -20.11
CA GLU A 286 -6.65 -10.39 -20.71
C GLU A 286 -7.75 -10.43 -21.78
N ASP A 287 -7.75 -11.44 -22.66
CA ASP A 287 -8.78 -11.63 -23.67
C ASP A 287 -10.17 -11.87 -23.05
N VAL A 288 -10.25 -12.67 -21.98
CA VAL A 288 -11.51 -12.88 -21.25
C VAL A 288 -12.00 -11.58 -20.61
N LEU A 289 -11.10 -10.80 -19.99
CA LEU A 289 -11.46 -9.50 -19.42
C LEU A 289 -11.96 -8.55 -20.51
N TRP A 290 -11.26 -8.48 -21.65
CA TRP A 290 -11.67 -7.66 -22.78
C TRP A 290 -13.05 -8.06 -23.30
N ALA A 291 -13.29 -9.36 -23.49
CA ALA A 291 -14.58 -9.87 -23.93
C ALA A 291 -15.71 -9.46 -22.97
N VAL A 292 -15.48 -9.57 -21.65
CA VAL A 292 -16.45 -9.12 -20.63
C VAL A 292 -16.72 -7.63 -20.73
N LEU A 293 -15.68 -6.80 -20.86
CA LEU A 293 -15.84 -5.34 -20.94
C LEU A 293 -16.62 -4.90 -22.18
N MET A 294 -16.57 -5.68 -23.26
CA MET A 294 -17.29 -5.39 -24.50
C MET A 294 -18.73 -5.93 -24.51
N THR A 295 -19.16 -6.64 -23.46
CA THR A 295 -20.55 -7.12 -23.38
C THR A 295 -21.52 -5.97 -23.11
N PRO A 296 -22.75 -6.02 -23.68
CA PRO A 296 -23.82 -5.10 -23.33
C PRO A 296 -24.10 -5.06 -21.83
N GLU A 297 -24.02 -6.21 -21.14
CA GLU A 297 -24.24 -6.34 -19.71
C GLU A 297 -23.23 -5.54 -18.88
N PHE A 298 -22.01 -5.35 -19.38
CA PHE A 298 -20.99 -4.53 -18.74
C PHE A 298 -21.10 -3.05 -19.14
N LEU A 299 -21.33 -2.76 -20.42
CA LEU A 299 -21.39 -1.39 -20.94
C LEU A 299 -22.68 -0.65 -20.54
N LEU A 300 -23.79 -1.37 -20.48
CA LEU A 300 -25.12 -0.83 -20.17
C LEU A 300 -25.48 -1.14 -18.72
N VAL A 301 -24.75 -0.54 -17.79
CA VAL A 301 -25.18 -0.53 -16.38
C VAL A 301 -26.46 0.30 -16.28
N ARG A 302 -27.61 -0.37 -16.15
CA ARG A 302 -28.89 0.24 -15.76
C ARG A 302 -28.94 0.50 -14.26
#